data_AF-A0A7S3NTF2-F1
#
_entry.id   AF-A0A7S3NTF2-F1
#
_cell.length_a   1.000
_cell.length_b   1.000
_cell.length_c   1.000
_cell.angle_alpha   90.00
_cell.angle_beta   90.00
_cell.angle_gamma   90.00
#
_symmetry.space_group_name_H-M   'P 1'
#
loop_
_entity.id
_entity.type
_entity.pdbx_description
1 polymer ?
#
loop_
_entity_poly.entity_id
_entity_poly.type
_entity_poly.pdbx_seq_one_letter_code
_entity_poly.pdbx_strand_id
1 'polypeptide(L)'
;CPFIYKSVEKTAVEFDQELRRKVYITPKSYLDSISMYKNYLDEKRKELDVTIDRLSSGLSKLKSTNEQVAQLEQDLTEFKPQLQEASESAQKSAQIVKEKKKEGEKVERDAEKDA
;
A
#
# COMPACT_ATOMS: atom_id res chain seq x y z
N CYS A 1 -37.90 -9.37 15.33
CA CYS A 1 -38.05 -10.82 15.04
C CYS A 1 -38.98 -11.44 16.10
N PRO A 2 -40.16 -11.96 15.73
CA PRO A 2 -41.13 -12.51 16.69
C PRO A 2 -40.61 -13.70 17.50
N PHE A 3 -39.72 -14.48 16.91
CA PHE A 3 -39.12 -15.66 17.56
C PHE A 3 -38.30 -15.26 18.80
N ILE A 4 -37.42 -14.26 18.67
CA ILE A 4 -36.58 -13.79 19.77
C ILE A 4 -37.46 -13.25 20.90
N TYR A 5 -38.49 -12.45 20.58
CA TYR A 5 -39.40 -11.91 21.59
C TYR A 5 -40.09 -13.01 22.41
N LYS A 6 -40.68 -14.00 21.74
CA LYS A 6 -41.33 -15.15 22.39
C LYS A 6 -40.35 -15.99 23.21
N SER A 7 -39.10 -16.11 22.76
CA SER A 7 -38.06 -16.81 23.52
C SER A 7 -37.77 -16.12 24.85
N VAL A 8 -37.65 -14.78 24.85
CA VAL A 8 -37.38 -14.02 26.08
C VAL A 8 -38.58 -14.06 27.02
N GLU A 9 -39.82 -14.05 26.50
CA GLU A 9 -41.03 -14.26 27.32
C GLU A 9 -41.01 -15.61 28.03
N LYS A 10 -40.63 -16.68 27.32
CA LYS A 10 -40.51 -18.01 27.93
C LYS A 10 -39.46 -18.01 29.05
N THR A 11 -38.29 -17.43 28.81
CA THR A 11 -37.22 -17.33 29.81
C THR A 11 -37.63 -16.46 31.00
N ALA A 12 -38.42 -15.41 30.80
CA ALA A 12 -38.93 -14.59 31.91
C ALA A 12 -39.86 -15.38 32.85
N VAL A 13 -40.65 -16.32 32.28
CA VAL A 13 -41.49 -17.24 33.08
C VAL A 13 -40.62 -18.24 33.85
N GLU A 14 -39.61 -18.83 33.20
CA GLU A 14 -38.66 -19.77 33.83
C GLU A 14 -37.91 -19.07 34.99
N PHE A 15 -37.44 -17.84 34.77
CA PHE A 15 -36.72 -17.04 35.76
C PHE A 15 -37.58 -16.69 37.00
N ASP A 16 -38.87 -16.42 36.79
CA ASP A 16 -39.81 -16.21 37.89
C ASP A 16 -40.07 -17.51 38.67
N GLN A 17 -40.14 -18.65 38.00
CA GLN A 17 -40.34 -19.95 38.66
C GLN A 17 -39.14 -20.33 39.53
N GLU A 18 -37.92 -20.15 39.03
CA GLU A 18 -36.69 -20.55 39.71
C GLU A 18 -36.28 -19.58 40.82
N LEU A 19 -36.31 -18.28 40.54
CA LEU A 19 -35.72 -17.26 41.41
C LEU A 19 -36.76 -16.33 42.03
N ARG A 20 -38.05 -16.53 41.73
CA ARG A 20 -39.16 -15.68 42.22
C ARG A 20 -38.97 -14.21 41.86
N ARG A 21 -38.30 -13.94 40.74
CA ARG A 21 -38.01 -12.60 40.21
C ARG A 21 -38.80 -12.35 38.94
N LYS A 22 -39.69 -11.37 38.99
CA LYS A 22 -40.50 -10.95 37.84
C LYS A 22 -39.69 -10.07 36.88
N VAL A 23 -39.69 -10.44 35.60
CA VAL A 23 -39.17 -9.61 34.50
C VAL A 23 -40.30 -9.39 33.50
N TYR A 24 -40.61 -8.14 33.20
CA TYR A 24 -41.69 -7.78 32.29
C TYR A 24 -41.13 -7.30 30.96
N ILE A 25 -41.64 -7.87 29.88
CA ILE A 25 -41.27 -7.51 28.53
C ILE A 25 -42.45 -6.75 27.94
N THR A 26 -42.21 -5.51 27.51
CA THR A 26 -43.25 -4.66 26.92
C THR A 26 -43.10 -4.62 25.40
N PRO A 27 -44.18 -4.35 24.64
CA PRO A 27 -44.08 -4.11 23.21
C PRO A 27 -43.09 -2.98 22.86
N LYS A 28 -42.93 -1.98 23.73
CA LYS A 28 -41.97 -0.91 23.58
C LYS A 28 -40.52 -1.43 23.60
N SER A 29 -40.18 -2.32 24.53
CA SER A 29 -38.86 -2.97 24.58
C SER A 29 -38.54 -3.75 23.30
N TYR A 30 -39.54 -4.33 22.65
CA TYR A 30 -39.37 -5.01 21.36
C TYR A 30 -39.05 -4.03 20.21
N LEU A 31 -39.74 -2.89 20.16
CA LEU A 31 -39.48 -1.85 19.17
C LEU A 31 -38.09 -1.22 19.37
N ASP A 32 -37.70 -0.99 20.62
CA ASP A 32 -36.35 -0.52 20.97
C ASP A 32 -35.29 -1.51 20.47
N SER A 33 -35.49 -2.81 20.71
CA SER A 33 -34.59 -3.87 20.24
C SER A 33 -34.46 -3.91 18.71
N ILE A 34 -35.56 -3.76 17.98
CA ILE A 34 -35.53 -3.68 16.50
C ILE A 34 -34.71 -2.46 16.05
N SER A 35 -34.93 -1.31 16.69
CA SER A 35 -34.27 -0.05 16.34
C SER A 35 -32.78 -0.12 16.64
N MET A 36 -32.41 -0.67 17.80
CA MET A 36 -31.03 -0.97 18.17
C MET A 36 -30.36 -1.89 17.15
N TYR A 37 -31.02 -2.99 16.76
CA TYR A 37 -30.44 -3.94 15.80
C TYR A 37 -30.21 -3.30 14.43
N LYS A 38 -31.14 -2.46 13.95
CA LYS A 38 -30.95 -1.71 12.70
C LYS A 38 -29.71 -0.82 12.77
N ASN A 39 -29.60 -0.01 13.83
CA ASN A 39 -28.46 0.88 14.03
C ASN A 39 -27.14 0.10 14.09
N TYR A 40 -27.13 -1.01 14.84
CA TYR A 40 -25.95 -1.86 14.96
C TYR A 40 -25.56 -2.51 13.62
N LEU A 41 -26.55 -2.98 12.85
CA LEU A 41 -26.30 -3.55 11.53
C LEU A 41 -25.71 -2.51 10.58
N ASP A 42 -26.22 -1.28 10.59
CA ASP A 42 -25.71 -0.19 9.76
C ASP A 42 -24.29 0.21 10.17
N GLU A 43 -23.98 0.24 11.47
CA GLU A 43 -22.62 0.44 11.98
C GLU A 43 -21.67 -0.64 11.47
N LYS A 44 -22.06 -1.92 11.59
CA LYS A 44 -21.23 -3.04 11.09
C LYS A 44 -21.05 -3.04 9.59
N ARG A 45 -22.05 -2.63 8.83
CA ARG A 45 -21.91 -2.44 7.38
C ARG A 45 -20.90 -1.34 7.06
N LYS A 46 -20.97 -0.19 7.72
CA LYS A 46 -20.00 0.90 7.53
C LYS A 46 -18.57 0.48 7.88
N GLU A 47 -18.37 -0.26 8.96
CA GLU A 47 -17.06 -0.82 9.32
C GLU A 47 -16.49 -1.73 8.21
N LEU A 48 -17.35 -2.58 7.63
CA LEU A 48 -16.99 -3.46 6.52
C LEU A 48 -16.67 -2.68 5.25
N ASP A 49 -17.50 -1.69 4.89
CA ASP A 49 -17.30 -0.87 3.70
C ASP A 49 -15.95 -0.14 3.76
N VAL A 50 -15.62 0.47 4.90
CA VAL A 50 -14.30 1.10 5.11
C VAL A 50 -13.16 0.10 4.93
N THR A 51 -13.33 -1.13 5.42
CA THR A 51 -12.32 -2.18 5.29
C THR A 51 -12.15 -2.62 3.84
N ILE A 52 -13.26 -2.78 3.11
CA ILE A 52 -13.28 -3.13 1.69
C ILE A 52 -12.60 -2.03 0.87
N ASP A 53 -12.93 -0.76 1.10
CA ASP A 53 -12.33 0.38 0.40
C ASP A 53 -10.82 0.47 0.64
N ARG A 54 -10.38 0.24 1.88
CA ARG A 54 -8.96 0.19 2.23
C ARG A 54 -8.24 -0.94 1.48
N LEU A 55 -8.84 -2.12 1.38
CA LEU A 55 -8.25 -3.26 0.65
C LEU A 55 -8.23 -3.01 -0.85
N SER A 56 -9.33 -2.50 -1.42
CA SER A 56 -9.45 -2.17 -2.83
C SER A 56 -8.41 -1.12 -3.25
N SER A 57 -8.29 -0.04 -2.48
CA SER A 57 -7.27 0.99 -2.72
C SER A 57 -5.84 0.44 -2.57
N GLY A 58 -5.60 -0.44 -1.60
CA GLY A 58 -4.32 -1.14 -1.45
C GLY A 58 -3.96 -2.00 -2.66
N LEU A 59 -4.92 -2.80 -3.16
CA LEU A 59 -4.73 -3.64 -4.34
C LEU A 59 -4.47 -2.82 -5.60
N SER A 60 -5.22 -1.72 -5.78
CA SER A 60 -5.01 -0.79 -6.91
C SER A 60 -3.59 -0.21 -6.90
N LYS A 61 -3.12 0.24 -5.72
CA LYS A 61 -1.74 0.73 -5.56
C LYS A 61 -0.71 -0.34 -5.88
N LEU A 62 -0.87 -1.55 -5.36
CA LEU A 62 0.05 -2.66 -5.65
C LEU A 62 0.13 -2.97 -7.14
N LYS A 63 -1.02 -2.99 -7.82
CA LYS A 63 -1.07 -3.20 -9.27
C LYS A 63 -0.32 -2.09 -10.01
N SER A 64 -0.58 -0.82 -9.68
CA SER A 64 0.10 0.31 -10.32
C SER A 64 1.61 0.31 -10.05
N THR A 65 2.05 -0.02 -8.83
CA THR A 65 3.48 -0.14 -8.52
C THR A 65 4.12 -1.26 -9.33
N ASN A 66 3.44 -2.40 -9.50
CA ASN A 66 3.97 -3.50 -10.32
C ASN A 66 4.14 -3.07 -11.79
N GLU A 67 3.15 -2.38 -12.35
CA GLU A 67 3.24 -1.80 -13.70
C GLU A 67 4.41 -0.81 -13.82
N GLN A 68 4.63 0.05 -12.82
CA GLN A 68 5.76 0.98 -12.79
C GLN A 68 7.11 0.26 -12.68
N VAL A 69 7.20 -0.80 -11.87
CA VAL A 69 8.42 -1.61 -11.74
C VAL A 69 8.74 -2.30 -13.06
N ALA A 70 7.74 -2.88 -13.73
CA ALA A 70 7.93 -3.51 -15.04
C ALA A 70 8.44 -2.51 -16.10
N GLN A 71 7.93 -1.27 -16.09
CA GLN A 71 8.43 -0.22 -16.98
C GLN A 71 9.88 0.15 -16.64
N LEU A 72 10.20 0.36 -15.37
CA LEU A 72 11.56 0.68 -14.93
C LEU A 72 12.57 -0.44 -15.28
N GLU A 73 12.17 -1.70 -15.21
CA GLU A 73 13.00 -2.83 -15.63
C GLU A 73 13.31 -2.81 -17.13
N GLN A 74 12.35 -2.41 -17.96
CA GLN A 74 12.56 -2.21 -19.39
C GLN A 74 13.52 -1.05 -19.65
N ASP A 75 13.27 0.11 -19.04
CA ASP A 75 14.10 1.30 -19.19
C ASP A 75 15.55 1.05 -18.75
N LEU A 76 15.75 0.33 -17.63
CA LEU A 76 17.07 -0.07 -17.16
C LEU A 76 17.79 -1.00 -18.12
N THR A 77 17.05 -1.90 -18.79
CA THR A 77 17.62 -2.82 -19.78
C THR A 77 18.08 -2.06 -21.02
N GLU A 78 17.32 -1.04 -21.45
CA GLU A 78 17.69 -0.18 -22.57
C GLU A 78 18.87 0.76 -22.26
N PHE A 79 18.90 1.34 -21.06
CA PHE A 79 19.96 2.31 -20.70
C PHE A 79 21.30 1.65 -20.40
N LYS A 80 21.34 0.38 -19.98
CA LYS A 80 22.59 -0.37 -19.71
C LYS A 80 23.62 -0.28 -20.85
N PRO A 81 23.31 -0.65 -22.10
CA PRO A 81 24.28 -0.59 -23.19
C PRO A 81 24.72 0.84 -23.51
N GLN A 82 23.80 1.80 -23.50
CA GLN A 82 24.13 3.22 -23.76
C GLN A 82 25.11 3.78 -22.72
N LEU A 83 24.92 3.41 -21.44
CA LEU A 83 25.82 3.81 -20.37
C LEU A 83 27.22 3.20 -20.54
N GLN A 84 27.27 1.95 -21.00
CA GLN A 84 28.51 1.23 -21.22
C GLN A 84 29.31 1.85 -22.37
N GLU A 85 28.66 2.15 -23.50
CA GLU A 85 29.28 2.85 -24.63
C GLU A 85 29.77 4.26 -24.24
N ALA A 86 28.96 5.03 -23.51
CA ALA A 86 29.36 6.35 -23.04
C ALA A 86 30.57 6.29 -22.09
N SER A 87 30.61 5.29 -21.20
CA SER A 87 31.74 5.05 -20.30
C SER A 87 33.02 4.69 -21.06
N GLU A 88 32.93 3.80 -22.05
CA GLU A 88 34.05 3.43 -22.91
C GLU A 88 34.58 4.63 -23.72
N SER A 89 33.68 5.44 -24.27
CA SER A 89 34.03 6.67 -25.00
C SER A 89 34.73 7.70 -24.10
N ALA A 90 34.23 7.89 -22.88
CA ALA A 90 34.84 8.76 -21.88
C ALA A 90 36.25 8.27 -21.48
N GLN A 91 36.44 6.96 -21.30
CA GLN A 91 37.77 6.38 -21.01
C GLN A 91 38.77 6.59 -22.15
N LYS A 92 38.34 6.37 -23.41
CA LYS A 92 39.18 6.62 -24.60
C LYS A 92 39.59 8.08 -24.69
N SER A 93 38.63 8.99 -24.49
CA SER A 93 38.88 10.44 -24.50
C SER A 93 39.87 10.84 -23.40
N ALA A 94 39.73 10.27 -22.19
CA ALA A 94 40.66 10.51 -21.09
C ALA A 94 42.08 9.98 -21.37
N GLN A 95 42.24 8.87 -22.08
CA GLN A 95 43.54 8.36 -22.54
C GLN A 95 44.18 9.30 -23.55
N ILE A 96 43.44 9.73 -24.58
CA ILE A 96 43.96 10.65 -25.61
C ILE A 96 44.43 11.96 -24.97
N VAL A 97 43.67 12.51 -24.01
CA VAL A 97 44.08 13.72 -23.29
C VAL A 97 45.36 13.49 -22.49
N LYS A 98 45.52 12.32 -21.84
CA LYS A 98 46.76 11.98 -21.13
C LYS A 98 47.95 11.85 -22.07
N GLU A 99 47.78 11.27 -23.25
CA GLU A 99 48.85 11.13 -24.25
C GLU A 99 49.26 12.49 -24.82
N LYS A 100 48.28 13.31 -25.25
CA LYS A 100 48.55 14.68 -25.72
C LYS A 100 49.22 15.54 -24.66
N LYS A 101 48.86 15.39 -23.38
CA LYS A 101 49.52 16.10 -22.29
C LYS A 101 50.99 15.68 -22.15
N LYS A 102 51.29 14.38 -22.20
CA LYS A 102 52.67 13.86 -22.16
C LYS A 102 53.50 14.33 -23.36
N GLU A 103 52.89 14.43 -24.54
CA GLU A 103 53.56 14.89 -25.75
C GLU A 103 53.82 16.39 -25.70
N GLY A 104 52.85 17.20 -25.26
CA GLY A 104 53.06 18.63 -25.00
C GLY A 104 54.17 18.90 -23.98
N GLU A 105 54.21 18.15 -22.88
CA GLU A 105 55.28 18.23 -21.87
C GLU A 105 56.66 17.77 -22.41
N LYS A 106 56.71 16.99 -23.50
CA LYS A 106 57.98 16.64 -24.16
C LYS A 106 58.42 17.75 -25.10
N VAL A 107 57.51 18.26 -25.93
CA VAL A 107 57.78 19.37 -26.86
C VAL A 107 58.23 20.63 -26.10
N GLU A 108 57.65 20.92 -24.94
CA GLU A 108 58.07 22.04 -24.08
C GLU A 108 59.48 21.83 -23.52
N ARG A 109 59.80 20.61 -23.06
CA ARG A 109 61.16 20.27 -22.59
C ARG A 109 62.21 20.24 -23.69
N ASP A 110 61.83 19.91 -24.90
CA ASP A 110 62.74 19.90 -26.05
C ASP A 110 62.93 21.34 -26.58
N ALA A 111 61.89 22.18 -26.57
CA ALA A 111 62.00 23.61 -26.87
C ALA A 111 62.85 24.40 -25.85
N GLU A 112 62.87 23.99 -24.58
CA GLU A 112 63.78 24.54 -23.57
C GLU A 112 65.24 24.10 -23.74
N LYS A 113 65.52 23.03 -24.50
CA LYS A 113 66.89 22.55 -24.77
C LYS A 113 67.50 23.10 -26.06
N ASP A 114 66.66 23.54 -27.00
CA ASP A 114 67.07 24.13 -28.28
C ASP A 114 67.21 25.68 -28.22
N ALA A 115 67.13 26.28 -27.02
CA ALA A 115 67.34 27.71 -26.74
C ALA A 115 68.64 27.96 -25.95
#